data_AF-A0AAU1C041-F1
#
_entry.id   AF-A0AAU1C041-F1
#
_cell.length_a   1.000
_cell.length_b   1.000
_cell.length_c   1.000
_cell.angle_alpha   90.00
_cell.angle_beta   90.00
_cell.angle_gamma   90.00
#
_symmetry.space_group_name_H-M   'P 1'
#
loop_
_entity.id
_entity.type
_entity.pdbx_description
1 polymer ?
#
loop_
_entity_poly.entity_id
_entity_poly.type
_entity_poly.pdbx_seq_one_letter_code
_entity_poly.pdbx_strand_id
1 'polypeptide(L)'
;MSSLLVDVLAYEAPCERCSFSLWWVFGLLPSYRPRGEEFTTTDFPAAVEMARTILAAPDGDTADIAAQLHDRPAWQQGRSFNPNRCGACGYHADWHVFEKVLDTACYGGWIYTAVGRVPIMQWRAIRGRGQGIFWPHC
;
A
#
# COMPACT_ATOMS: atom_id res chain seq x y z
N MET A 1 -0.29 -25.69 -4.14
CA MET A 1 -1.23 -24.64 -3.67
C MET A 1 -1.38 -23.60 -4.77
N SER A 2 -2.61 -23.16 -5.06
CA SER A 2 -2.85 -22.13 -6.07
C SER A 2 -2.48 -20.74 -5.54
N SER A 3 -1.84 -19.93 -6.38
CA SER A 3 -1.41 -18.56 -6.08
C SER A 3 -1.82 -17.61 -7.22
N LEU A 4 -1.83 -16.31 -6.94
CA LEU A 4 -1.99 -15.25 -7.93
C LEU A 4 -0.85 -14.25 -7.80
N LEU A 5 -0.66 -13.43 -8.84
CA LEU A 5 0.19 -12.25 -8.76
C LEU A 5 -0.62 -11.09 -8.20
N VAL A 6 -0.02 -10.36 -7.26
CA VAL A 6 -0.57 -9.16 -6.62
C VAL A 6 0.42 -8.04 -6.80
N ASP A 7 -0.07 -6.92 -7.30
CA ASP A 7 0.64 -5.66 -7.40
C ASP A 7 0.51 -4.89 -6.09
N VAL A 8 1.62 -4.38 -5.60
CA VAL A 8 1.69 -3.34 -4.57
C VAL A 8 1.70 -2.00 -5.27
N LEU A 9 0.68 -1.20 -5.03
CA LEU A 9 0.51 0.12 -5.64
C LEU A 9 1.14 1.17 -4.74
N ALA A 10 2.04 1.97 -5.31
CA ALA A 10 2.69 3.07 -4.62
C ALA A 10 2.75 4.33 -5.50
N TYR A 11 2.81 5.50 -4.86
CA TYR A 11 2.97 6.78 -5.52
C TYR A 11 4.11 7.57 -4.89
N GLU A 12 4.97 8.17 -5.71
CA GLU A 12 6.06 9.00 -5.22
C GLU A 12 5.56 10.42 -4.95
N ALA A 13 5.67 10.87 -3.69
CA ALA A 13 5.35 12.23 -3.30
C ALA A 13 6.24 12.67 -2.12
N PRO A 14 6.55 13.98 -2.01
CA PRO A 14 7.44 14.47 -0.97
C PRO A 14 6.84 14.31 0.42
N CYS A 15 7.69 14.03 1.42
CA CYS A 15 7.33 14.12 2.82
C CYS A 15 7.00 15.57 3.20
N GLU A 16 5.83 15.82 3.81
CA GLU A 16 5.39 17.17 4.21
C GLU A 16 6.34 17.88 5.19
N ARG A 17 7.18 17.12 5.93
CA ARG A 17 8.09 17.67 6.93
C ARG A 17 9.47 18.01 6.40
N CYS A 18 10.08 17.14 5.60
CA CYS A 18 11.46 17.30 5.15
C CYS A 18 11.63 17.36 3.63
N SER A 19 10.55 17.29 2.86
CA SER A 19 10.53 17.27 1.40
C SER A 19 11.30 16.11 0.74
N PHE A 20 11.80 15.15 1.51
CA PHE A 20 12.41 13.93 0.98
C PHE A 20 11.40 13.14 0.17
N SER A 21 11.83 12.58 -0.96
CA SER A 21 10.96 11.78 -1.81
C SER A 21 10.52 10.51 -1.08
N LEU A 22 9.21 10.30 -0.93
CA LEU A 22 8.64 9.19 -0.20
C LEU A 22 7.76 8.36 -1.13
N TRP A 23 7.91 7.04 -1.06
CA TRP A 23 7.02 6.10 -1.72
C TRP A 23 5.82 5.83 -0.81
N TRP A 24 4.66 6.36 -1.20
CA TRP A 24 3.42 6.17 -0.47
C TRP A 24 2.76 4.90 -0.98
N VAL A 25 2.93 3.79 -0.26
CA VAL A 25 2.26 2.53 -0.57
C VAL A 25 0.83 2.60 -0.12
N PHE A 26 -0.09 2.35 -1.04
CA PHE A 26 -1.50 2.67 -0.82
C PHE A 26 -2.49 1.56 -1.13
N GLY A 27 -2.09 0.55 -1.90
CA GLY A 27 -3.02 -0.51 -2.24
C GLY A 27 -2.36 -1.80 -2.69
N LEU A 28 -3.20 -2.83 -2.72
CA LEU A 28 -2.92 -4.12 -3.30
C LEU A 28 -3.99 -4.43 -4.34
N LEU A 29 -3.58 -4.99 -5.47
CA LEU A 29 -4.50 -5.36 -6.55
C LEU A 29 -4.00 -6.59 -7.31
N PRO A 30 -4.87 -7.53 -7.75
CA PRO A 30 -4.43 -8.63 -8.60
C PRO A 30 -3.85 -8.13 -9.94
N SER A 31 -2.70 -8.65 -10.36
CA SER A 31 -2.02 -8.17 -11.59
C SER A 31 -2.75 -8.54 -12.89
N TYR A 32 -3.64 -9.54 -12.85
CA TYR A 32 -4.34 -10.02 -14.05
C TYR A 32 -5.85 -9.92 -13.91
N ARG A 33 -6.47 -9.14 -14.80
CA ARG A 33 -7.92 -8.85 -14.83
C ARG A 33 -8.46 -8.46 -13.46
N PRO A 34 -7.86 -7.46 -12.80
CA PRO A 34 -8.39 -6.98 -11.54
C PRO A 34 -9.83 -6.51 -11.72
N ARG A 35 -10.64 -6.73 -10.70
CA ARG A 35 -11.93 -6.04 -10.57
C ARG A 35 -11.76 -4.91 -9.57
N GLY A 36 -12.46 -3.80 -9.77
CA GLY A 36 -12.42 -2.67 -8.84
C GLY A 36 -12.74 -3.07 -7.40
N GLU A 37 -13.62 -4.05 -7.20
CA GLU A 37 -13.95 -4.60 -5.88
C GLU A 37 -12.82 -5.37 -5.19
N GLU A 38 -11.75 -5.73 -5.92
CA GLU A 38 -10.61 -6.46 -5.38
C GLU A 38 -9.50 -5.53 -4.88
N PHE A 39 -9.59 -4.23 -5.19
CA PHE A 39 -8.70 -3.24 -4.60
C PHE A 39 -8.76 -3.30 -3.07
N THR A 40 -7.58 -3.32 -2.46
CA THR A 40 -7.43 -3.49 -1.02
C THR A 40 -6.45 -2.43 -0.52
N THR A 41 -6.91 -1.55 0.38
CA THR A 41 -6.07 -0.50 0.93
C THR A 41 -5.05 -1.08 1.91
N THR A 42 -3.88 -0.45 1.99
CA THR A 42 -2.81 -0.84 2.91
C THR A 42 -2.96 -0.17 4.29
N ASP A 43 -4.19 -0.03 4.79
CA ASP A 43 -4.47 0.65 6.06
C ASP A 43 -4.62 -0.31 7.25
N PHE A 44 -4.70 -1.62 7.03
CA PHE A 44 -4.82 -2.65 8.09
C PHE A 44 -3.66 -3.66 8.10
N PRO A 45 -3.36 -4.29 9.26
CA PRO A 45 -2.12 -5.05 9.45
C PRO A 45 -1.86 -6.15 8.42
N ALA A 46 -2.86 -6.93 8.04
CA ALA A 46 -2.67 -8.03 7.10
C ALA A 46 -2.36 -7.56 5.67
N ALA A 47 -2.91 -6.42 5.23
CA ALA A 47 -2.54 -5.82 3.94
C ALA A 47 -1.15 -5.18 3.99
N VAL A 48 -0.81 -4.49 5.08
CA VAL A 48 0.53 -3.92 5.29
C VAL A 48 1.60 -5.02 5.24
N GLU A 49 1.36 -6.13 5.93
CA GLU A 49 2.30 -7.26 5.96
C GLU A 49 2.46 -7.92 4.59
N MET A 50 1.37 -8.07 3.83
CA MET A 50 1.44 -8.57 2.46
C MET A 50 2.24 -7.64 1.55
N ALA A 51 1.98 -6.33 1.61
CA ALA A 51 2.73 -5.34 0.85
C ALA A 51 4.22 -5.36 1.21
N ARG A 52 4.54 -5.39 2.50
CA ARG A 52 5.92 -5.48 3.01
C ARG A 52 6.63 -6.73 2.51
N THR A 53 5.95 -7.89 2.53
CA THR A 53 6.51 -9.16 2.05
C THR A 53 6.84 -9.09 0.56
N ILE A 54 5.94 -8.53 -0.26
CA ILE A 54 6.15 -8.39 -1.70
C ILE A 54 7.31 -7.42 -1.98
N LEU A 55 7.35 -6.27 -1.31
CA LEU A 55 8.39 -5.25 -1.50
C LEU A 55 9.77 -5.70 -0.98
N ALA A 56 9.82 -6.56 0.03
CA ALA A 56 11.06 -7.10 0.60
C ALA A 56 11.58 -8.34 -0.14
N ALA A 57 10.96 -8.73 -1.26
CA ALA A 57 11.40 -9.88 -2.02
C ALA A 57 12.85 -9.69 -2.50
N PRO A 58 13.73 -10.70 -2.35
CA PRO A 58 15.18 -10.54 -2.59
C PRO A 58 15.56 -10.35 -4.06
N ASP A 59 14.62 -10.60 -4.97
CA ASP A 59 14.75 -10.40 -6.41
C ASP A 59 14.34 -8.98 -6.87
N GLY A 60 13.86 -8.13 -5.96
CA GLY A 60 13.51 -6.73 -6.21
C GLY A 60 14.49 -5.73 -5.61
N ASP A 61 14.31 -4.46 -5.96
CA ASP A 61 15.07 -3.29 -5.45
C ASP A 61 14.25 -2.41 -4.49
N THR A 62 13.11 -2.93 -4.01
CA THR A 62 12.10 -2.18 -3.23
C THR A 62 12.19 -2.37 -1.71
N ALA A 63 13.31 -2.89 -1.21
CA ALA A 63 13.47 -3.20 0.21
C ALA A 63 13.45 -1.95 1.11
N ASP A 64 13.90 -0.80 0.59
CA ASP A 64 13.82 0.50 1.25
C ASP A 64 12.38 0.99 1.38
N ILE A 65 11.52 0.71 0.38
CA ILE A 65 10.07 0.97 0.44
C ILE A 65 9.42 0.06 1.49
N ALA A 66 9.78 -1.22 1.53
CA ALA A 66 9.28 -2.16 2.54
C ALA A 66 9.57 -1.66 3.97
N ALA A 67 10.77 -1.11 4.19
CA ALA A 67 11.19 -0.58 5.49
C ALA A 67 10.43 0.68 5.94
N GLN A 68 9.73 1.37 5.03
CA GLN A 68 8.89 2.53 5.34
C GLN A 68 7.53 2.14 5.90
N LEU A 69 7.13 0.87 5.78
CA LEU A 69 5.82 0.39 6.21
C LEU A 69 5.84 -0.04 7.66
N HIS A 70 5.08 0.67 8.50
CA HIS A 70 4.96 0.40 9.91
C HIS A 70 3.60 -0.17 10.28
N ASP A 71 3.62 -1.01 11.32
CA ASP A 71 2.40 -1.56 11.88
C ASP A 71 1.62 -0.47 12.62
N ARG A 72 0.30 -0.62 12.60
CA ARG A 72 -0.61 0.23 13.35
C ARG A 72 -0.34 0.05 14.85
N PRO A 73 -0.06 1.14 15.59
CA PRO A 73 0.01 1.06 17.04
C PRO A 73 -1.31 0.58 17.65
N ALA A 74 -1.25 -0.26 18.69
CA ALA A 74 -2.43 -0.86 19.31
C ALA A 74 -3.50 0.17 19.72
N TRP A 75 -3.08 1.35 20.18
CA TRP A 75 -3.97 2.43 20.60
C TRP A 75 -4.76 3.10 19.45
N GLN A 76 -4.43 2.82 18.18
CA GLN A 76 -5.14 3.31 17.00
C GLN A 76 -6.04 2.24 16.35
N GLN A 77 -6.22 1.08 16.99
CA GLN A 77 -7.05 0.01 16.45
C GLN A 77 -8.48 0.49 16.12
N GLY A 78 -9.01 0.08 14.96
CA GLY A 78 -10.35 0.46 14.49
C GLY A 78 -10.46 1.83 13.81
N ARG A 79 -9.37 2.61 13.73
CA ARG A 79 -9.33 3.90 13.00
C ARG A 79 -8.72 3.76 11.60
N SER A 80 -8.89 4.73 10.73
CA SER A 80 -8.10 4.82 9.49
C SER A 80 -6.62 5.06 9.84
N PHE A 81 -5.69 4.50 9.06
CA PHE A 81 -4.27 4.49 9.39
C PHE A 81 -3.40 4.54 8.14
N ASN A 82 -2.41 5.42 8.15
CA ASN A 82 -1.36 5.46 7.12
C ASN A 82 -0.20 4.55 7.59
N PRO A 83 0.23 3.53 6.84
CA PRO A 83 1.39 2.72 7.23
C PRO A 83 2.73 3.38 6.90
N ASN A 84 2.75 4.42 6.06
CA ASN A 84 3.96 4.99 5.49
C ASN A 84 4.65 5.95 6.45
N ARG A 85 5.94 5.72 6.70
CA ARG A 85 6.82 6.60 7.47
C ARG A 85 8.00 7.03 6.62
N CYS A 86 8.35 8.32 6.72
CA CYS A 86 9.48 8.85 6.00
C CYS A 86 10.80 8.19 6.42
N GLY A 87 11.49 7.55 5.47
CA GLY A 87 12.79 6.92 5.71
C GLY A 87 13.90 7.92 6.10
N ALA A 88 13.76 9.20 5.74
CA ALA A 88 14.77 10.22 6.04
C ALA A 88 14.58 10.89 7.42
N CYS A 89 13.38 11.38 7.74
CA CYS A 89 13.15 12.13 8.99
C CYS A 89 12.30 11.37 10.02
N GLY A 90 11.84 10.15 9.69
CA GLY A 90 10.99 9.35 10.56
C GLY A 90 9.60 9.95 10.81
N TYR A 91 9.20 10.99 10.06
CA TYR A 91 7.87 11.58 10.17
C TYR A 91 6.81 10.57 9.69
N HIS A 92 5.73 10.50 10.45
CA HIS A 92 4.59 9.62 10.19
C HIS A 92 3.36 10.51 10.03
N ALA A 93 2.95 10.71 8.79
CA ALA A 93 1.79 11.56 8.48
C ALA A 93 0.49 10.86 8.90
N ASP A 94 -0.53 11.66 9.26
CA ASP A 94 -1.84 11.11 9.59
C ASP A 94 -2.60 10.61 8.34
N TRP A 95 -3.78 10.02 8.56
CA TRP A 95 -4.61 9.46 7.50
C TRP A 95 -5.02 10.50 6.44
N HIS A 96 -5.33 11.75 6.82
CA HIS A 96 -5.84 12.75 5.88
C HIS A 96 -4.78 13.17 4.86
N VAL A 97 -3.51 13.18 5.27
CA VAL A 97 -2.38 13.42 4.35
C VAL A 97 -2.30 12.28 3.34
N PHE A 98 -2.39 11.04 3.83
CA PHE A 98 -2.36 9.86 2.98
C PHE A 98 -3.55 9.76 2.03
N GLU A 99 -4.74 10.18 2.46
CA GLU A 99 -5.95 10.28 1.64
C GLU A 99 -5.76 11.27 0.47
N LYS A 100 -5.13 12.43 0.70
CA LYS A 100 -4.79 13.36 -0.39
C LYS A 100 -3.81 12.77 -1.39
N VAL A 101 -2.85 11.97 -0.92
CA VAL A 101 -1.92 11.26 -1.80
C VAL A 101 -2.65 10.22 -2.64
N LEU A 102 -3.58 9.47 -2.04
CA LEU A 102 -4.48 8.54 -2.73
C LEU A 102 -5.28 9.24 -3.83
N ASP A 103 -5.94 10.35 -3.51
CA ASP A 103 -6.68 11.15 -4.49
C ASP A 103 -5.77 11.60 -5.63
N THR A 104 -4.57 12.10 -5.32
CA THR A 104 -3.60 12.55 -6.32
C THR A 104 -3.15 11.40 -7.23
N ALA A 105 -2.87 10.23 -6.65
CA ALA A 105 -2.48 9.03 -7.39
C ALA A 105 -3.61 8.54 -8.32
N CYS A 106 -4.86 8.61 -7.87
CA CYS A 106 -6.04 8.25 -8.66
C CYS A 106 -6.24 9.17 -9.87
N TYR A 107 -6.04 10.48 -9.71
CA TYR A 107 -6.42 11.47 -10.73
C TYR A 107 -5.28 12.00 -11.61
N GLY A 108 -4.02 11.92 -11.18
CA GLY A 108 -2.95 12.70 -11.83
C GLY A 108 -1.58 12.05 -11.89
N GLY A 109 -1.41 10.81 -11.45
CA GLY A 109 -0.10 10.23 -11.20
C GLY A 109 0.32 9.04 -12.07
N TRP A 110 1.64 8.81 -12.14
CA TRP A 110 2.20 7.50 -12.46
C TRP A 110 2.22 6.65 -11.19
N ILE A 111 1.60 5.48 -11.23
CA ILE A 111 1.58 4.53 -10.11
C ILE A 111 2.71 3.54 -10.32
N TYR A 112 3.58 3.42 -9.32
CA TYR A 112 4.59 2.38 -9.28
C TYR A 112 3.95 1.07 -8.81
N THR A 113 4.37 -0.04 -9.43
CA THR A 113 3.92 -1.37 -9.06
C THR A 113 5.09 -2.32 -8.81
N ALA A 114 5.11 -2.93 -7.63
CA ALA A 114 5.93 -4.10 -7.34
C ALA A 114 5.03 -5.35 -7.34
N VAL A 115 5.47 -6.45 -7.93
CA VAL A 115 4.63 -7.64 -8.13
C VAL A 115 5.13 -8.80 -7.28
N GLY A 116 4.23 -9.49 -6.58
CA GLY A 116 4.57 -10.68 -5.81
C GLY A 116 3.55 -11.79 -5.94
N ARG A 117 4.00 -13.03 -5.73
CA ARG A 117 3.14 -14.22 -5.78
C ARG A 117 2.54 -14.50 -4.40
N VAL A 118 1.21 -14.46 -4.32
CA VAL A 118 0.47 -14.62 -3.07
C VAL A 118 -0.46 -15.85 -3.15
N PRO A 119 -0.49 -16.73 -2.13
CA PRO A 119 -1.49 -17.79 -2.03
C PRO A 119 -2.92 -17.25 -2.12
N ILE A 120 -3.78 -17.88 -2.94
CA ILE A 120 -5.17 -17.41 -3.16
C ILE A 120 -5.95 -17.28 -1.85
N MET A 121 -5.71 -18.19 -0.90
CA MET A 121 -6.40 -18.16 0.40
C MET A 121 -6.00 -16.96 1.26
N GLN A 122 -4.72 -16.53 1.19
CA GLN A 122 -4.26 -15.33 1.90
C GLN A 122 -4.86 -14.07 1.25
N TRP A 123 -4.89 -14.00 -0.08
CA TRP A 123 -5.54 -12.90 -0.80
C TRP A 123 -7.02 -12.79 -0.45
N ARG A 124 -7.78 -13.90 -0.53
CA ARG A 124 -9.21 -13.91 -0.23
C ARG A 124 -9.55 -13.49 1.21
N ALA A 125 -8.64 -13.68 2.15
CA ALA A 125 -8.84 -13.29 3.54
C ALA A 125 -8.83 -11.77 3.73
N ILE A 126 -8.21 -11.02 2.80
CA ILE A 126 -8.01 -9.58 2.92
C ILE A 126 -8.67 -8.75 1.80
N ARG A 127 -8.92 -9.35 0.63
CA ARG A 127 -9.33 -8.61 -0.57
C ARG A 127 -10.60 -7.80 -0.39
N GLY A 128 -10.69 -6.66 -1.07
CA GLY A 128 -11.86 -5.79 -1.05
C GLY A 128 -12.14 -5.15 0.32
N ARG A 129 -11.19 -5.26 1.26
CA ARG A 129 -11.19 -4.46 2.47
C ARG A 129 -10.52 -3.13 2.15
N GLY A 130 -11.34 -2.11 1.97
CA GLY A 130 -10.93 -0.72 1.95
C GLY A 130 -12.12 0.13 2.35
N GLN A 131 -11.91 1.10 3.23
CA GLN A 131 -12.99 2.04 3.56
C GLN A 131 -13.24 2.94 2.36
N GLY A 132 -14.43 2.84 1.75
CA GLY A 132 -14.99 3.88 0.88
C GLY A 132 -14.28 4.19 -0.44
N ILE A 133 -13.11 3.60 -0.71
CA ILE A 133 -12.32 3.85 -1.92
C ILE A 133 -12.61 2.75 -2.93
N PHE A 134 -13.44 3.08 -3.91
CA PHE A 134 -13.58 2.31 -5.14
C PHE A 134 -12.44 2.73 -6.08
N TRP A 135 -11.59 1.79 -6.49
CA TRP A 135 -10.59 2.06 -7.53
C TRP A 135 -11.28 1.98 -8.90
N PRO A 136 -11.48 3.11 -9.61
CA PRO A 136 -12.31 3.14 -10.81
C PRO A 136 -11.56 2.72 -12.09
N HIS A 137 -10.26 2.42 -11.98
CA HIS A 137 -9.38 2.18 -13.12
C HIS A 137 -8.88 0.72 -13.18
N CYS A 138 -9.81 -0.22 -13.16
CA CYS A 138 -9.58 -1.60 -13.58
C CYS A 138 -10.11 -1.82 -15.00
#